data_AF-A0A074Z1J8-F1
#
_entry.id   AF-A0A074Z1J8-F1
#
_cell.length_a   1.000
_cell.length_b   1.000
_cell.length_c   1.000
_cell.angle_alpha   90.00
_cell.angle_beta   90.00
_cell.angle_gamma   90.00
#
_symmetry.space_group_name_H-M   'P 1'
#
loop_
_entity.id
_entity.type
_entity.pdbx_description
1 polymer ?
#
loop_
_entity_poly.entity_id
_entity_poly.type
_entity_poly.pdbx_seq_one_letter_code
_entity_poly.pdbx_strand_id
1 'polypeptide(L)'
;MQNIIEAQRDGVWATQEKNTNLFTDAYKNCRSVVLLFSVNKSMAFQGAAVMTGPPSPTVPLPLFCRKLKWPTSPPFKIRWLCTTPVHFKFVGHLRDTMNLRDDGEPHAVLVGKDGQEVNPSAGHGVVKILKERDEEAKEEDDRP
;
A
#
# COMPACT_ATOMS: atom_id res chain seq x y z
N MET A 1 10.88 -5.35 -4.78
CA MET A 1 11.51 -4.09 -4.37
C MET A 1 11.52 -3.06 -5.49
N GLN A 2 11.99 -3.41 -6.70
CA GLN A 2 12.10 -2.46 -7.83
C GLN A 2 10.84 -1.61 -8.09
N ASN A 3 9.66 -2.24 -8.16
CA ASN A 3 8.41 -1.51 -8.42
C ASN A 3 8.10 -0.45 -7.35
N ILE A 4 8.44 -0.72 -6.08
CA ILE A 4 8.25 0.23 -4.99
C ILE A 4 9.18 1.44 -5.17
N ILE A 5 10.45 1.21 -5.50
CA ILE A 5 11.43 2.28 -5.73
C ILE A 5 10.97 3.17 -6.89
N GLU A 6 10.52 2.57 -8.00
CA GLU A 6 9.98 3.32 -9.14
C GLU A 6 8.73 4.13 -8.75
N ALA A 7 7.83 3.54 -7.96
CA ALA A 7 6.62 4.23 -7.49
C ALA A 7 6.91 5.34 -6.47
N GLN A 8 7.94 5.20 -5.63
CA GLN A 8 8.45 6.22 -4.72
C GLN A 8 8.99 7.43 -5.49
N ARG A 9 9.73 7.17 -6.57
CA ARG A 9 10.27 8.23 -7.44
C ARG A 9 9.18 8.90 -8.30
N ASP A 10 8.31 8.11 -8.91
CA ASP A 10 7.41 8.59 -9.97
C ASP A 10 6.02 9.01 -9.45
N GLY A 11 5.66 8.63 -8.22
CA GLY A 11 4.36 9.01 -7.62
C GLY A 11 3.15 8.40 -8.33
N VAL A 12 3.34 7.26 -9.00
CA VAL A 12 2.30 6.55 -9.75
C VAL A 12 2.28 5.07 -9.42
N TRP A 13 1.09 4.48 -9.47
CA TRP A 13 0.90 3.06 -9.27
C TRP A 13 -0.11 2.49 -10.27
N ALA A 14 0.01 1.20 -10.55
CA ALA A 14 -0.99 0.39 -11.22
C ALA A 14 -1.05 -0.97 -10.53
N THR A 15 -2.26 -1.52 -10.40
CA THR A 15 -2.54 -2.80 -9.71
C THR A 15 -3.06 -3.83 -10.71
N GLN A 16 -3.47 -5.00 -10.23
CA GLN A 16 -4.16 -6.00 -11.05
C GLN A 16 -5.40 -5.39 -11.70
N GLU A 17 -5.66 -5.73 -12.95
CA GLU A 17 -6.83 -5.23 -13.69
C GLU A 17 -8.16 -5.46 -12.94
N LYS A 18 -8.30 -6.61 -12.25
CA LYS A 18 -9.49 -6.94 -11.44
C LYS A 18 -9.78 -5.93 -10.30
N ASN A 19 -8.77 -5.21 -9.82
CA ASN A 19 -8.91 -4.25 -8.72
C ASN A 19 -9.33 -2.85 -9.23
N THR A 20 -9.45 -2.64 -10.55
CA THR A 20 -9.73 -1.31 -11.13
C THR A 20 -11.02 -0.69 -10.58
N ASN A 21 -12.11 -1.47 -10.53
CA ASN A 21 -13.39 -0.98 -10.02
C ASN A 21 -13.32 -0.67 -8.53
N LEU A 22 -12.69 -1.55 -7.75
CA LEU A 22 -12.46 -1.35 -6.32
C LEU A 22 -11.80 0.01 -6.03
N PHE A 23 -10.67 0.30 -6.67
CA PHE A 23 -9.96 1.56 -6.44
C PHE A 23 -10.70 2.78 -7.00
N THR A 24 -11.42 2.61 -8.11
CA THR A 24 -12.24 3.68 -8.69
C THR A 24 -13.38 4.06 -7.75
N ASP A 25 -14.08 3.07 -7.20
CA ASP A 25 -15.21 3.29 -6.31
C ASP A 25 -14.75 3.78 -4.94
N ALA A 26 -13.65 3.24 -4.41
CA ALA A 26 -13.05 3.74 -3.17
C ALA A 26 -12.66 5.22 -3.30
N TYR A 27 -12.03 5.63 -4.42
CA TYR A 27 -11.64 7.03 -4.61
C TYR A 27 -12.84 7.98 -4.71
N LYS A 28 -13.96 7.53 -5.29
CA LYS A 28 -15.19 8.33 -5.41
C LYS A 28 -15.95 8.44 -4.08
N ASN A 29 -16.00 7.35 -3.31
CA ASN A 29 -16.92 7.24 -2.17
C ASN A 29 -16.22 7.46 -0.82
N CYS A 30 -14.89 7.42 -0.76
CA CYS A 30 -14.14 7.63 0.47
C CYS A 30 -13.44 9.00 0.45
N ARG A 31 -13.34 9.63 1.62
CA ARG A 31 -12.60 10.89 1.80
C ARG A 31 -11.11 10.74 1.46
N SER A 32 -10.54 9.56 1.71
CA SER A 32 -9.14 9.26 1.49
C SER A 32 -8.97 7.76 1.30
N VAL A 33 -8.20 7.36 0.29
CA VAL A 33 -7.83 5.96 0.05
C VAL A 33 -6.34 5.82 0.36
N VAL A 34 -6.01 5.00 1.36
CA VAL A 34 -4.63 4.75 1.77
C VAL A 34 -4.21 3.35 1.32
N LEU A 35 -3.02 3.26 0.75
CA LEU A 35 -2.42 2.06 0.20
C LEU A 35 -1.28 1.64 1.12
N LEU A 36 -1.32 0.40 1.60
CA LEU A 36 -0.24 -0.22 2.36
C LEU A 36 0.59 -1.09 1.40
N PHE A 37 1.84 -0.71 1.16
CA PHE A 37 2.69 -1.42 0.22
C PHE A 37 3.44 -2.55 0.90
N SER A 38 3.29 -3.76 0.38
CA SER A 38 4.00 -4.96 0.84
C SER A 38 4.51 -5.76 -0.36
N VAL A 39 5.79 -6.08 -0.34
CA VAL A 39 6.47 -6.89 -1.36
C VAL A 39 6.46 -8.34 -0.88
N ASN A 40 6.00 -9.24 -1.74
CA ASN A 40 6.01 -10.67 -1.45
C ASN A 40 7.39 -11.15 -0.97
N LYS A 41 7.40 -11.92 0.12
CA LYS A 41 8.60 -12.47 0.79
C LYS A 41 9.54 -11.43 1.41
N SER A 42 9.16 -10.15 1.50
CA SER A 42 9.98 -9.12 2.18
C SER A 42 9.88 -9.16 3.71
N MET A 43 8.85 -9.81 4.25
CA MET A 43 8.53 -9.80 5.68
C MET A 43 8.30 -8.40 6.26
N ALA A 44 7.94 -7.42 5.42
CA ALA A 44 7.79 -6.02 5.81
C ALA A 44 6.73 -5.30 4.97
N PHE A 45 6.15 -4.25 5.54
CA PHE A 45 5.53 -3.19 4.75
C PHE A 45 6.64 -2.23 4.29
N GLN A 46 6.65 -1.82 3.02
CA GLN A 46 7.64 -0.89 2.47
C GLN A 46 7.22 0.58 2.54
N GLY A 47 6.03 0.85 3.07
CA GLY A 47 5.52 2.21 3.26
C GLY A 47 4.03 2.29 3.02
N ALA A 48 3.51 3.50 3.16
CA ALA A 48 2.13 3.83 2.87
C ALA A 48 2.05 5.05 1.96
N ALA A 49 1.05 5.07 1.08
CA ALA A 49 0.74 6.23 0.26
C ALA A 49 -0.75 6.51 0.25
N VAL A 50 -1.13 7.75 -0.04
CA VAL A 50 -2.51 8.12 -0.30
C VAL A 50 -2.73 8.24 -1.80
N MET A 51 -3.86 7.73 -2.28
CA MET A 51 -4.30 7.90 -3.66
C MET A 51 -4.74 9.35 -3.91
N THR A 52 -4.23 9.97 -4.97
CA THR A 52 -4.48 11.39 -5.29
C THR A 52 -5.25 11.61 -6.59
N GLY A 53 -5.56 10.54 -7.32
CA GLY A 53 -6.42 10.57 -8.50
C GLY A 53 -6.98 9.18 -8.81
N PRO A 54 -8.09 9.06 -9.57
CA PRO A 54 -8.65 7.79 -9.98
C PRO A 54 -7.75 7.09 -11.02
N PRO A 55 -7.93 5.76 -11.25
CA PRO A 55 -7.30 5.08 -12.37
C PRO A 55 -7.68 5.75 -13.69
N SER A 56 -6.68 6.12 -14.50
CA SER A 56 -6.90 6.83 -15.76
C SER A 56 -5.81 6.52 -16.79
N PRO A 57 -6.16 6.29 -18.08
CA PRO A 57 -5.18 6.12 -19.15
C PRO A 57 -4.38 7.40 -19.45
N THR A 58 -4.78 8.54 -18.90
CA THR A 58 -4.05 9.82 -19.04
C THR A 58 -2.84 9.92 -18.10
N VAL A 59 -2.77 9.08 -17.07
CA VAL A 59 -1.62 9.02 -16.17
C VAL A 59 -0.51 8.21 -16.86
N PRO A 60 0.77 8.65 -16.83
CA PRO A 60 1.86 7.89 -17.42
C PRO A 60 1.95 6.47 -16.85
N LEU A 61 2.10 5.48 -17.73
CA LEU A 61 2.25 4.09 -17.32
C LEU A 61 3.58 3.89 -16.58
N PRO A 62 3.58 3.36 -15.34
CA PRO A 62 4.80 3.06 -14.61
C PRO A 62 5.72 2.11 -15.41
N LEU A 63 7.03 2.33 -15.33
CA LEU A 63 8.00 1.53 -16.09
C LEU A 63 7.94 0.04 -15.74
N PHE A 64 7.69 -0.30 -14.48
CA PHE A 64 7.52 -1.69 -14.06
C PHE A 64 6.37 -2.40 -14.77
N CYS A 65 5.31 -1.71 -15.19
CA CYS A 65 4.18 -2.33 -15.90
C CYS A 65 4.61 -2.93 -17.24
N ARG A 66 5.61 -2.33 -17.91
CA ARG A 66 6.15 -2.85 -19.18
C ARG A 66 6.83 -4.21 -19.02
N LYS A 67 7.23 -4.56 -17.80
CA LYS A 67 7.91 -5.83 -17.48
C LYS A 67 6.92 -6.90 -17.01
N LEU A 68 5.65 -6.55 -16.76
CA LEU A 68 4.64 -7.49 -16.28
C LEU A 68 4.12 -8.34 -17.45
N LYS A 69 3.94 -9.64 -17.19
CA LYS A 69 3.38 -10.61 -18.15
C LYS A 69 1.85 -10.67 -18.15
N TRP A 70 1.21 -9.74 -17.45
CA TRP A 70 -0.22 -9.77 -17.13
C TRP A 70 -0.76 -8.34 -17.15
N PRO A 71 -2.05 -8.15 -17.50
CA PRO A 71 -2.62 -6.82 -17.64
C PRO A 71 -2.75 -6.13 -16.29
N THR A 72 -2.57 -4.81 -16.29
CA THR A 72 -2.75 -3.94 -15.12
C THR A 72 -3.98 -3.06 -15.30
N SER A 73 -4.47 -2.52 -14.19
CA SER A 73 -5.38 -1.38 -14.24
C SER A 73 -4.74 -0.22 -15.04
N PRO A 74 -5.55 0.74 -15.51
CA PRO A 74 -5.03 2.08 -15.77
C PRO A 74 -4.26 2.60 -14.55
N PRO A 75 -3.18 3.35 -14.74
CA PRO A 75 -2.40 3.89 -13.63
C PRO A 75 -3.15 5.00 -12.89
N PHE A 76 -2.78 5.23 -11.64
CA PHE A 76 -3.29 6.32 -10.81
C PHE A 76 -2.16 6.98 -10.02
N LYS A 77 -2.38 8.24 -9.64
CA LYS A 77 -1.41 9.03 -8.87
C LYS A 77 -1.50 8.69 -7.39
N ILE A 78 -0.34 8.67 -6.75
CA ILE A 78 -0.20 8.46 -5.31
C ILE A 78 0.73 9.52 -4.71
N ARG A 79 0.61 9.77 -3.41
CA ARG A 79 1.56 10.57 -2.63
C ARG A 79 1.98 9.78 -1.41
N TRP A 80 3.28 9.57 -1.25
CA TRP A 80 3.84 8.81 -0.14
C TRP A 80 3.63 9.54 1.18
N LEU A 81 3.24 8.78 2.20
CA LEU A 81 3.13 9.22 3.59
C LEU A 81 4.38 8.86 4.39
N CYS A 82 4.96 7.70 4.07
CA CYS A 82 6.16 7.14 4.67
C CYS A 82 6.77 6.11 3.70
N THR A 83 8.10 6.04 3.69
CA THR A 83 8.88 5.19 2.77
C THR A 83 9.84 4.26 3.50
N THR A 84 10.02 4.45 4.82
CA THR A 84 10.81 3.56 5.66
C THR A 84 10.13 2.20 5.82
N PRO A 85 10.78 1.09 5.43
CA PRO A 85 10.20 -0.24 5.60
C PRO A 85 10.06 -0.64 7.08
N VAL A 86 8.96 -1.29 7.42
CA VAL A 86 8.69 -1.80 8.77
C VAL A 86 8.46 -3.31 8.75
N HIS A 87 9.28 -4.03 9.50
CA HIS A 87 9.20 -5.49 9.63
C HIS A 87 7.89 -5.94 10.27
N PHE A 88 7.33 -7.05 9.80
CA PHE A 88 6.05 -7.60 10.24
C PHE A 88 5.95 -7.90 11.73
N LYS A 89 7.08 -8.13 12.40
CA LYS A 89 7.13 -8.30 13.86
C LYS A 89 6.49 -7.13 14.62
N PHE A 90 6.52 -5.93 14.06
CA PHE A 90 5.97 -4.73 14.71
C PHE A 90 4.47 -4.55 14.47
N VAL A 91 3.92 -5.14 13.41
CA VAL A 91 2.52 -4.92 12.97
C VAL A 91 1.66 -6.19 13.03
N GLY A 92 2.27 -7.36 13.22
CA GLY A 92 1.59 -8.66 13.16
C GLY A 92 0.59 -8.91 14.27
N HIS A 93 0.52 -8.05 15.29
CA HIS A 93 -0.51 -8.08 16.33
C HIS A 93 -1.83 -7.44 15.88
N LEU A 94 -1.83 -6.63 14.81
CA LEU A 94 -3.03 -6.00 14.27
C LEU A 94 -3.88 -7.01 13.51
N ARG A 95 -5.20 -6.88 13.62
CA ARG A 95 -6.19 -7.84 13.08
C ARG A 95 -7.14 -7.15 12.13
N ASP A 96 -7.26 -7.72 10.94
CA ASP A 96 -8.13 -7.20 9.89
C ASP A 96 -9.47 -7.94 9.88
N THR A 97 -10.52 -7.27 10.36
CA THR A 97 -11.87 -7.84 10.40
C THR A 97 -12.54 -7.90 9.02
N MET A 98 -11.91 -7.37 7.97
CA MET A 98 -12.37 -7.50 6.58
C MET A 98 -11.69 -8.67 5.84
N ASN A 99 -10.80 -9.40 6.51
CA ASN A 99 -10.20 -10.63 6.02
C ASN A 99 -10.34 -11.74 7.07
N LEU A 100 -11.49 -12.42 7.05
CA LEU A 100 -11.81 -13.48 8.01
C LEU A 100 -11.33 -14.85 7.51
N ARG A 101 -10.96 -15.71 8.45
CA ARG A 101 -10.69 -17.14 8.24
C ARG A 101 -11.98 -17.95 8.17
N ASP A 102 -11.85 -19.22 7.81
CA ASP A 102 -12.97 -20.17 7.78
C ASP A 102 -13.64 -20.36 9.16
N ASP A 103 -12.91 -20.14 10.26
CA ASP A 103 -13.40 -20.20 11.64
C ASP A 103 -14.05 -18.89 12.12
N GLY A 104 -14.12 -17.86 11.27
CA GLY A 104 -14.68 -16.55 11.60
C GLY A 104 -13.70 -15.59 12.28
N GLU A 105 -12.49 -16.02 12.62
CA GLU A 105 -11.48 -15.17 13.25
C GLU A 105 -10.76 -14.29 12.21
N PRO A 106 -10.42 -13.04 12.56
CA PRO A 106 -9.71 -12.15 11.65
C PRO A 106 -8.26 -12.61 11.41
N HIS A 107 -7.83 -12.50 10.16
CA HIS A 107 -6.41 -12.63 9.83
C HIS A 107 -5.59 -11.47 10.42
N ALA A 108 -4.28 -11.70 10.58
CA ALA A 108 -3.36 -10.61 10.85
C ALA A 108 -3.30 -9.67 9.63
N VAL A 109 -3.13 -8.37 9.86
CA VAL A 109 -3.15 -7.35 8.78
C VAL A 109 -2.12 -7.57 7.66
N LEU A 110 -1.05 -8.31 7.95
CA LEU A 110 -0.01 -8.69 6.98
C LEU A 110 -0.45 -9.81 6.02
N VAL A 111 -1.57 -10.47 6.29
CA VAL A 111 -2.13 -11.53 5.46
C VAL A 111 -3.19 -10.90 4.57
N GLY A 112 -2.94 -10.90 3.27
CA GLY A 112 -3.87 -10.38 2.27
C GLY A 112 -3.33 -10.62 0.87
N LYS A 113 -4.23 -10.67 -0.10
CA LYS A 113 -3.87 -10.65 -1.53
C LYS A 113 -3.81 -9.19 -1.99
N ASP A 114 -3.26 -8.96 -3.19
CA ASP A 114 -3.28 -7.63 -3.80
C ASP A 114 -4.72 -7.12 -3.95
N GLY A 115 -5.00 -5.94 -3.40
CA GLY A 115 -6.34 -5.36 -3.32
C GLY A 115 -7.18 -5.80 -2.12
N GLN A 116 -6.64 -6.54 -1.15
CA GLN A 116 -7.35 -6.81 0.10
C GLN A 116 -7.67 -5.51 0.83
N GLU A 117 -8.96 -5.22 1.02
CA GLU A 117 -9.39 -4.13 1.88
C GLU A 117 -9.08 -4.44 3.34
N VAL A 118 -8.64 -3.41 4.07
CA VAL A 118 -8.28 -3.51 5.49
C VAL A 118 -9.22 -2.64 6.29
N ASN A 119 -9.73 -3.18 7.40
CA ASN A 119 -10.61 -2.40 8.26
C ASN A 119 -9.92 -1.12 8.80
N PRO A 120 -10.68 -0.05 9.10
CA PRO A 120 -10.10 1.22 9.51
C PRO A 120 -9.18 1.10 10.74
N SER A 121 -9.53 0.27 11.73
CA SER A 121 -8.74 0.12 12.95
C SER A 121 -7.34 -0.42 12.67
N ALA A 122 -7.22 -1.55 11.96
CA ALA A 122 -5.90 -2.11 11.63
C ALA A 122 -5.14 -1.22 10.66
N GLY A 123 -5.82 -0.64 9.66
CA GLY A 123 -5.20 0.27 8.70
C GLY A 123 -4.55 1.48 9.38
N HIS A 124 -5.26 2.15 10.29
CA HIS A 124 -4.69 3.26 11.07
C HIS A 124 -3.53 2.81 11.95
N GLY A 125 -3.63 1.64 12.58
CA GLY A 125 -2.54 1.08 13.39
C GLY A 125 -1.26 0.87 12.59
N VAL A 126 -1.36 0.29 11.37
CA VAL A 126 -0.20 0.11 10.48
C VAL A 126 0.39 1.45 10.06
N VAL A 127 -0.45 2.40 9.63
CA VAL A 127 0.03 3.74 9.20
C VAL A 127 0.71 4.48 10.33
N LYS A 128 0.19 4.40 11.56
CA LYS A 128 0.80 5.01 12.74
C LYS A 128 2.22 4.47 12.96
N ILE A 129 2.37 3.16 13.02
CA ILE A 129 3.67 2.51 13.23
C ILE A 129 4.64 2.85 12.09
N LEU A 130 4.17 2.85 10.84
CA LEU A 130 5.01 3.22 9.69
C LEU A 130 5.51 4.67 9.79
N LYS A 131 4.65 5.61 10.21
CA LYS A 131 5.03 7.03 10.34
C LYS A 131 6.03 7.25 11.46
N GLU A 132 5.80 6.66 12.63
CA GLU A 132 6.73 6.75 13.77
C GLU A 132 8.12 6.27 13.36
N ARG A 133 8.21 5.17 12.60
CA ARG A 133 9.49 4.63 12.10
C ARG A 133 10.13 5.49 11.01
N ASP A 134 9.33 6.16 10.20
CA ASP A 134 9.81 7.07 9.16
C ASP A 134 10.37 8.36 9.77
N GLU A 135 9.76 8.86 10.85
CA GLU A 135 10.24 10.00 11.64
C GLU A 135 11.55 9.65 12.36
N GLU A 136 11.61 8.53 13.08
CA GLU A 136 12.83 8.03 13.74
C GLU A 136 14.03 7.92 12.77
N ALA A 137 13.78 7.41 11.55
CA ALA A 137 14.83 7.24 10.54
C ALA A 137 15.35 8.58 10.00
N LYS A 138 14.49 9.59 9.87
CA LYS A 138 14.88 10.95 9.44
C LYS A 138 15.72 11.64 10.50
N GLU A 139 15.33 11.52 11.76
CA GLU A 139 16.10 12.06 12.90
C GLU A 139 17.49 11.43 13.03
N GLU A 140 17.64 10.16 12.64
CA GLU A 140 18.94 9.48 12.62
C GLU A 140 19.84 9.96 11.46
N ASP A 141 19.26 10.25 10.29
CA ASP A 141 20.00 10.79 9.14
C ASP A 141 20.47 12.24 9.37
N ASP A 142 19.70 13.02 10.14
CA ASP A 142 20.04 14.40 10.52
C ASP A 142 21.07 14.48 11.67
N ARG A 143 21.55 13.35 12.20
CA ARG A 143 22.49 13.32 13.31
C ARG A 143 23.92 13.67 12.81
N PRO A 144 24.61 14.66 13.42
CA PRO A 144 25.89 15.19 12.93
C PRO A 144 27.06 14.20 13.04
#